data_AF-A0A6I7HMR7-F1
#
_entry.id   AF-A0A6I7HMR7-F1
#
_cell.length_a   1.000
_cell.length_b   1.000
_cell.length_c   1.000
_cell.angle_alpha   90.00
_cell.angle_beta   90.00
_cell.angle_gamma   90.00
#
_symmetry.space_group_name_H-M   'P 1'
#
loop_
_entity.id
_entity.type
_entity.pdbx_description
1 polymer ?
#
loop_
_entity_poly.entity_id
_entity_poly.type
_entity_poly.pdbx_seq_one_letter_code
_entity_poly.pdbx_strand_id
1 'polypeptide(L)' 'MRRGRTNSETKILEETTMNPIRYAKNWMSYRRTISELGNLSNQALSDIGITRYDIRNIAARSFR' A
#
# COMPACT_ATOMS: atom_id res chain seq x y z
N MET A 1 42.64 4.31 -20.85
CA MET A 1 42.01 3.85 -19.59
C MET A 1 41.12 4.95 -19.04
N ARG A 2 39.96 4.57 -18.47
CA ARG A 2 38.99 5.37 -17.67
C ARG A 2 38.03 6.29 -18.43
N ARG A 3 36.91 5.72 -18.89
CA ARG A 3 35.65 6.45 -19.15
C ARG A 3 35.10 6.94 -17.80
N GLY A 4 34.92 8.25 -17.65
CA GLY A 4 34.32 8.86 -16.48
C GLY A 4 32.85 8.42 -16.34
N ARG A 5 32.53 7.82 -15.20
CA ARG A 5 31.17 7.45 -14.80
C ARG A 5 30.39 8.75 -14.57
N THR A 6 29.39 9.03 -15.38
CA THR A 6 28.61 10.26 -15.30
C THR A 6 27.66 10.20 -14.09
N ASN A 7 27.69 11.22 -13.22
CA ASN A 7 26.82 11.40 -12.04
C ASN A 7 25.31 11.36 -12.35
N SER A 8 24.92 11.33 -13.62
CA SER A 8 23.55 11.17 -14.08
C SER A 8 22.99 9.76 -13.85
N GLU A 9 23.79 8.71 -13.84
CA GLU A 9 23.31 7.32 -13.59
C GLU A 9 22.91 7.09 -12.12
N THR A 10 23.60 7.74 -11.18
CA THR A 10 23.36 7.58 -9.74
C THR A 10 22.08 8.27 -9.26
N LYS A 11 21.62 9.33 -9.95
CA LYS A 11 20.40 10.07 -9.58
C LYS A 11 19.11 9.30 -9.89
N ILE A 12 19.14 8.47 -10.94
CA ILE A 12 18.01 7.63 -11.38
C ILE A 12 17.70 6.54 -10.34
N LEU A 13 18.74 6.04 -9.66
CA LEU A 13 18.60 5.01 -8.64
C LEU A 13 17.97 5.53 -7.35
N GLU A 14 18.21 6.78 -6.96
CA GLU A 14 17.58 7.38 -5.76
C GLU A 14 16.14 7.83 -6.01
N GLU A 15 15.84 8.45 -7.15
CA GLU A 15 14.48 8.94 -7.48
C GLU A 15 13.43 7.81 -7.62
N THR A 16 13.86 6.58 -7.91
CA THR A 16 12.95 5.42 -8.08
C THR A 16 12.76 4.60 -6.80
N THR A 17 13.50 4.90 -5.72
CA THR A 17 13.32 4.20 -4.44
C THR A 17 11.98 4.58 -3.82
N MET A 18 10.96 3.78 -4.12
CA MET A 18 9.70 3.78 -3.37
C MET A 18 10.02 3.75 -1.88
N ASN A 19 9.66 4.82 -1.18
CA ASN A 19 10.00 4.99 0.23
C ASN A 19 9.57 3.73 1.03
N PRO A 20 10.52 2.90 1.50
CA PRO A 20 10.21 1.59 2.08
C PRO A 20 9.43 1.72 3.39
N ILE A 21 9.65 2.82 4.13
CA ILE A 21 8.91 3.14 5.35
C ILE A 21 7.44 3.44 5.00
N ARG A 22 7.19 4.21 3.94
CA ARG A 22 5.84 4.48 3.44
C ARG A 22 5.15 3.19 3.00
N TYR A 23 5.87 2.33 2.28
CA TYR A 23 5.32 1.04 1.84
C TYR A 23 4.94 0.13 3.02
N ALA A 24 5.82 0.03 4.03
CA ALA A 24 5.54 -0.72 5.25
C ALA A 24 4.33 -0.15 6.00
N LYS A 25 4.23 1.19 6.11
CA LYS A 25 3.07 1.85 6.72
C LYS A 25 1.77 1.51 5.98
N ASN A 26 1.77 1.62 4.66
CA ASN A 26 0.61 1.33 3.82
C ASN A 26 0.19 -0.15 3.92
N TRP A 27 1.17 -1.07 3.99
CA TRP A 27 0.91 -2.50 4.25
C TRP A 27 0.27 -2.75 5.61
N MET A 28 0.76 -2.11 6.67
CA MET A 28 0.16 -2.22 8.00
C MET A 28 -1.29 -1.72 8.00
N SER A 29 -1.54 -0.55 7.38
CA SER A 29 -2.90 -0.01 7.22
C SER A 29 -3.82 -0.97 6.45
N TYR A 30 -3.35 -1.53 5.33
CA TYR A 30 -4.09 -2.53 4.58
C TYR A 30 -4.49 -3.72 5.45
N ARG A 31 -3.53 -4.33 6.15
CA ARG A 31 -3.81 -5.49 7.01
C ARG A 31 -4.76 -5.17 8.15
N ARG A 32 -4.62 -4.00 8.75
CA ARG A 32 -5.53 -3.52 9.79
C ARG A 32 -6.96 -3.44 9.26
N THR A 33 -7.17 -2.81 8.11
CA THR A 33 -8.51 -2.71 7.48
C THR A 33 -9.08 -4.09 7.12
N ILE A 34 -8.27 -5.01 6.57
CA ILE A 34 -8.72 -6.38 6.28
C ILE A 34 -9.17 -7.08 7.57
N SER A 35 -8.40 -6.96 8.67
CA SER A 35 -8.73 -7.61 9.94
C SER A 35 -9.96 -7.00 10.60
N GLU A 36 -10.05 -5.67 10.66
CA GLU A 36 -11.18 -4.97 11.29
C GLU A 36 -12.49 -5.28 10.56
N LEU A 37 -12.54 -5.12 9.23
CA LEU A 37 -13.75 -5.40 8.46
C LEU A 37 -14.02 -6.91 8.27
N GLY A 38 -12.97 -7.72 8.22
CA GLY A 38 -13.08 -9.18 8.10
C GLY A 38 -13.68 -9.84 9.35
N ASN A 39 -13.46 -9.24 10.51
CA ASN A 39 -14.04 -9.72 11.77
C ASN A 39 -15.50 -9.31 11.97
N LEU A 40 -16.03 -8.37 11.18
CA LEU A 40 -17.45 -8.01 11.22
C LEU A 40 -18.32 -9.12 10.61
N SER A 41 -19.58 -9.21 11.06
CA SER A 41 -20.57 -10.10 10.46
C SER A 41 -21.08 -9.53 9.12
N ASN A 42 -21.68 -10.38 8.27
CA ASN A 42 -22.29 -9.91 7.02
C ASN A 42 -23.38 -8.85 7.26
N GLN A 43 -24.13 -8.96 8.37
CA GLN A 43 -25.13 -7.96 8.75
C GLN A 43 -24.48 -6.62 9.09
N ALA A 44 -23.47 -6.62 9.96
CA ALA A 44 -22.78 -5.38 10.36
C ALA A 44 -22.11 -4.68 9.17
N LEU A 45 -21.59 -5.45 8.21
CA LEU A 45 -21.09 -4.92 6.95
C LEU A 45 -22.22 -4.31 6.10
N SER A 46 -23.37 -5.01 6.01
CA SER A 46 -24.54 -4.50 5.30
C SER A 46 -25.09 -3.22 5.93
N ASP A 47 -25.07 -3.09 7.26
CA ASP A 47 -25.56 -1.92 7.99
C ASP A 47 -24.74 -0.66 7.67
N ILE A 48 -23.45 -0.82 7.38
CA ILE A 48 -22.57 0.27 6.92
C ILE A 48 -22.48 0.35 5.38
N GLY A 49 -23.29 -0.43 4.66
CA GLY A 49 -23.39 -0.39 3.20
C GLY A 49 -22.19 -0.98 2.45
N ILE A 50 -21.47 -1.94 3.04
CA ILE A 50 -20.36 -2.63 2.38
C ILE A 50 -20.58 -4.14 2.31
N THR A 51 -20.01 -4.78 1.30
CA THR A 51 -20.00 -6.24 1.19
C THR A 51 -18.61 -6.80 1.52
N ARG A 52 -18.54 -8.11 1.77
CA ARG A 52 -17.26 -8.83 1.94
C ARG A 52 -16.29 -8.62 0.77
N TYR A 53 -16.81 -8.44 -0.45
CA TYR A 53 -16.02 -8.24 -1.66
C TYR A 53 -15.35 -6.85 -1.68
N ASP A 54 -15.99 -5.85 -1.08
CA ASP A 54 -15.47 -4.49 -1.04
C ASP A 54 -14.27 -4.34 -0.10
N ILE A 55 -14.17 -5.17 0.94
CA ILE A 55 -13.12 -5.09 1.97
C ILE A 55 -11.71 -5.00 1.35
N ARG A 56 -11.41 -5.82 0.33
CA ARG A 56 -10.10 -5.77 -0.35
C ARG A 56 -9.88 -4.46 -1.12
N ASN A 57 -10.90 -3.99 -1.83
CA ASN A 57 -10.83 -2.73 -2.58
C ASN A 57 -10.69 -1.52 -1.63
N ILE A 58 -11.38 -1.56 -0.49
CA ILE A 58 -11.31 -0.55 0.56
C ILE A 58 -9.91 -0.53 1.19
N ALA A 59 -9.38 -1.69 1.58
CA ALA A 59 -8.06 -1.79 2.17
C ALA A 59 -6.95 -1.34 1.20
N ALA A 60 -7.10 -1.62 -0.11
CA ALA A 60 -6.15 -1.24 -1.15
C ALA A 60 -5.95 0.28 -1.29
N ARG A 61 -6.92 1.10 -0.83
CA ARG A 61 -6.78 2.56 -0.81
C ARG A 61 -5.61 3.05 0.04
N SER A 62 -5.10 2.22 0.96
CA SER A 62 -3.89 2.52 1.73
C SER A 62 -2.63 2.69 0.87
N PHE A 63 -2.62 2.17 -0.36
CA PHE A 63 -1.49 2.28 -1.28
C PHE A 63 -1.58 3.47 -2.25
N ARG A 64 -2.63 4.28 -2.15
CA ARG A 64 -2.85 5.47 -2.99
C ARG A 64 -2.11 6.68 -2.44
#